data_AF-A0AAX3SR47-F1
#
_entry.id   AF-A0AAX3SR47-F1
#
_cell.length_a   1.000
_cell.length_b   1.000
_cell.length_c   1.000
_cell.angle_alpha   90.00
_cell.angle_beta   90.00
_cell.angle_gamma   90.00
#
_symmetry.space_group_name_H-M   'P 1'
#
loop_
_entity.id
_entity.type
_entity.pdbx_description
1 polymer ?
#
loop_
_entity_poly.entity_id
_entity_poly.type
_entity_poly.pdbx_seq_one_letter_code
_entity_poly.pdbx_strand_id
1 'polypeptide(L)'
;MKTLLSDKVLRRLVLGNLLVAGLLGLATWLSLRANHQADLDLGVAVTQNQARSLSLELTAEMRLVDNALATVAGRYRSRGLDGDDVAALALYEILQEQRALLPFVTALRVTDAKGQVLLTANEEEPPFSVADRSYFERARHSDRMVISDPLVSHSFNKWAIVMARRLQSGDGDFKGIVYAVVSATHFQSLFRRQAFGPDSAIALRSDKDLLVARYSAADPWSVAGIGGSAVSSEYHHALAGNRDSGWYITPTVMDDVERITAYQRLAGYPLTVFTGLGTQSYLAAWRASAWRAWALTGLSMALIALGSVSLYLLQQRERVARIRLAELLRQQELFMDNDLIGIARLRERRLLWTNQALQRMLKRPAGELQGTSARILYPDEETYERSGELAYGALRSSGKCHAQMQLKTSDGSLLWVDVSGAGLADGESIWVFVDIDALKRDEQAAQHQALHDVLTGLANRRALQARLQRELAQACGPGQLAVCFMDLDGFKQINDTEGHDAGDEVLRIVARRLTTQARETDCVARMGGDEFVLLLGELASANDALQAMQRCLASICQPIRLENGATVQVGASIGIALNSARENTTQLLQRADEAMYAAKRAGKGRVVVAEE
;
A
#
# COMPACT_ATOMS: atom_id res chain seq x y z
N MET A 1 1.03 -17.71 -4.91
CA MET A 1 2.12 -17.03 -5.65
C MET A 1 1.96 -15.51 -5.81
N LYS A 2 0.73 -14.96 -5.86
CA LYS A 2 0.46 -13.50 -6.02
C LYS A 2 0.94 -12.59 -4.86
N THR A 3 0.99 -13.08 -3.62
CA THR A 3 1.44 -12.32 -2.43
C THR A 3 2.96 -12.17 -2.36
N LEU A 4 3.72 -13.19 -2.75
CA LEU A 4 5.19 -13.23 -2.65
C LEU A 4 5.93 -12.21 -3.54
N LEU A 5 5.33 -11.79 -4.66
CA LEU A 5 5.91 -10.80 -5.58
C LEU A 5 5.63 -9.35 -5.15
N SER A 6 4.56 -9.10 -4.40
CA SER A 6 4.25 -7.79 -3.80
C SER A 6 5.25 -7.46 -2.69
N ASP A 7 5.57 -8.46 -1.87
CA ASP A 7 6.57 -8.36 -0.80
C ASP A 7 7.97 -8.03 -1.33
N LYS A 8 8.37 -8.57 -2.48
CA LYS A 8 9.72 -8.31 -3.03
C LYS A 8 9.91 -6.84 -3.44
N VAL A 9 8.89 -6.22 -4.03
CA VAL A 9 8.96 -4.79 -4.42
C VAL A 9 8.95 -3.90 -3.19
N LEU A 10 8.04 -4.17 -2.25
CA LEU A 10 7.98 -3.43 -0.99
C LEU A 10 9.29 -3.53 -0.22
N ARG A 11 9.87 -4.73 -0.09
CA ARG A 11 11.18 -4.95 0.55
C ARG A 11 12.28 -4.15 -0.14
N ARG A 12 12.33 -4.14 -1.49
CA ARG A 12 13.32 -3.35 -2.24
C ARG A 12 13.19 -1.85 -2.01
N LEU A 13 11.97 -1.32 -1.97
CA LEU A 13 11.72 0.10 -1.67
C LEU A 13 12.13 0.44 -0.24
N VAL A 14 11.79 -0.41 0.73
CA VAL A 14 12.19 -0.21 2.13
C VAL A 14 13.71 -0.25 2.28
N LEU A 15 14.38 -1.25 1.69
CA LEU A 15 15.85 -1.35 1.68
C LEU A 15 16.50 -0.13 1.01
N GLY A 16 15.97 0.33 -0.12
CA GLY A 16 16.44 1.53 -0.80
C GLY A 16 16.31 2.77 0.07
N ASN A 17 15.16 2.96 0.72
CA ASN A 17 14.94 4.09 1.62
C ASN A 17 15.85 4.04 2.85
N LEU A 18 16.08 2.87 3.43
CA LEU A 18 17.00 2.70 4.54
C LEU A 18 18.45 3.03 4.13
N LEU A 19 18.86 2.62 2.93
CA LEU A 19 20.18 2.96 2.41
C LEU A 19 20.35 4.47 2.20
N VAL A 20 19.37 5.12 1.56
CA VAL A 20 19.41 6.58 1.34
C VAL A 20 19.34 7.34 2.67
N ALA A 21 18.51 6.91 3.61
CA ALA A 21 18.47 7.47 4.96
C ALA A 21 19.82 7.34 5.67
N GLY A 22 20.48 6.18 5.58
CA GLY A 22 21.81 5.96 6.13
C GLY A 22 22.86 6.87 5.51
N LEU A 23 22.85 7.02 4.19
CA LEU A 23 23.79 7.91 3.47
C LEU A 23 23.57 9.39 3.81
N LEU A 24 22.32 9.85 3.84
CA LEU A 24 22.00 11.22 4.22
C LEU A 24 22.38 11.49 5.68
N GLY A 25 22.04 10.58 6.60
CA GLY A 25 22.42 10.68 8.01
C GLY A 25 23.93 10.72 8.20
N LEU A 26 24.68 9.86 7.51
CA LEU A 26 26.15 9.84 7.56
C LEU A 26 26.75 11.13 6.99
N ALA A 27 26.27 11.61 5.85
CA ALA A 27 26.74 12.85 5.23
C ALA A 27 26.50 14.06 6.14
N THR A 28 25.30 14.16 6.73
CA THR A 28 24.95 15.19 7.70
C THR A 28 25.83 15.10 8.94
N TRP A 29 26.06 13.90 9.48
CA TRP A 29 26.94 13.72 10.63
C TRP A 29 28.39 14.13 10.34
N LEU A 30 28.96 13.73 9.19
CA LEU A 30 30.32 14.11 8.78
C LEU A 30 30.45 15.62 8.61
N SER A 31 29.47 16.26 7.96
CA SER A 31 29.42 17.71 7.78
C SER A 31 29.37 18.45 9.12
N LEU A 32 28.49 18.02 10.03
CA LEU A 32 28.38 18.63 11.36
C LEU A 32 29.64 18.43 12.21
N ARG A 33 30.30 17.28 12.08
CA ARG A 33 31.58 17.04 12.77
C ARG A 33 32.69 17.95 12.24
N ALA A 34 32.76 18.14 10.92
CA ALA A 34 33.71 19.05 10.31
C ALA A 34 33.45 20.52 10.73
N ASN A 35 32.18 20.95 10.71
CA ASN A 35 31.80 22.29 11.16
C ASN A 35 32.08 22.51 12.65
N HIS A 36 31.88 21.49 13.50
CA HIS A 36 32.20 21.57 14.92
C HIS A 36 33.69 21.88 15.14
N GLN A 37 34.58 21.20 14.40
CA GLN A 37 36.02 21.44 14.50
C GLN A 37 36.37 22.84 14.00
N ALA A 38 35.79 23.27 12.87
CA ALA A 38 36.04 24.60 12.33
C ALA A 38 35.60 25.72 13.30
N ASP A 39 34.43 25.57 13.94
CA ASP A 39 33.93 26.54 14.93
C ASP A 39 34.77 26.52 16.23
N LEU A 40 35.30 25.36 16.62
CA LEU A 40 36.26 25.25 17.72
C LEU A 40 37.56 26.00 17.40
N ASP A 41 38.15 25.75 16.22
CA ASP A 41 39.38 26.40 15.77
C ASP A 41 39.20 27.93 15.65
N LEU A 42 38.03 28.38 15.18
CA LEU A 42 37.65 29.79 15.17
C LEU A 42 37.56 30.37 16.59
N GLY A 43 36.93 29.66 17.53
CA GLY A 43 36.86 30.07 18.93
C GLY A 43 38.24 30.22 19.58
N VAL A 44 39.15 29.28 19.31
CA VAL A 44 40.56 29.37 19.72
C VAL A 44 41.23 30.60 19.11
N ALA A 45 41.10 30.81 17.79
CA ALA A 45 41.72 31.96 17.12
C ALA A 45 41.21 33.30 17.67
N VAL A 46 39.90 33.44 17.91
CA VAL A 46 39.28 34.64 18.48
C VAL A 46 39.81 34.91 19.89
N THR A 47 39.80 33.90 20.76
CA THR A 47 40.30 34.06 22.14
C THR A 47 41.79 34.37 22.18
N GLN A 48 42.62 33.71 21.36
CA GLN A 48 44.05 34.00 21.27
C GLN A 48 44.34 35.42 20.76
N ASN A 49 43.62 35.87 19.73
CA ASN A 49 43.75 37.23 19.21
C ASN A 49 43.36 38.25 20.28
N GLN A 50 42.33 37.97 21.09
CA GLN A 50 41.96 38.85 22.20
C GLN A 50 43.02 38.87 23.30
N ALA A 51 43.56 37.72 23.72
CA ALA A 51 44.65 37.66 24.70
C ALA A 51 45.89 38.44 24.21
N ARG A 52 46.23 38.31 22.92
CA ARG A 52 47.32 39.05 22.29
C ARG A 52 47.07 40.56 22.30
N SER A 53 45.86 41.00 21.90
CA SER A 53 45.46 42.40 21.89
C SER A 53 45.55 43.02 23.30
N LEU A 54 44.96 42.37 24.30
CA LEU A 54 45.02 42.80 25.71
C LEU A 54 46.44 42.82 26.27
N SER A 55 47.27 41.83 25.92
CA SER A 55 48.68 41.81 26.34
C SER A 55 49.44 43.01 25.77
N LEU A 56 49.21 43.39 24.52
CA LEU A 56 49.83 44.57 23.91
C LEU A 56 49.37 45.87 24.61
N GLU A 57 48.07 46.03 24.87
CA GLU A 57 47.51 47.19 25.55
C GLU A 57 48.05 47.32 26.99
N LEU A 58 48.00 46.24 27.78
CA LEU A 58 48.54 46.21 29.13
C LEU A 58 50.06 46.44 29.14
N THR A 59 50.80 45.85 28.21
CA THR A 59 52.26 46.07 28.10
C THR A 59 52.56 47.55 27.82
N ALA A 60 51.74 48.23 27.00
CA ALA A 60 51.88 49.66 26.78
C ALA A 60 51.61 50.47 28.05
N GLU A 61 50.55 50.17 28.80
CA GLU A 61 50.26 50.82 30.09
C GLU A 61 51.39 50.61 31.11
N MET A 62 51.91 49.38 31.24
CA MET A 62 53.03 49.08 32.14
C MET A 62 54.30 49.86 31.73
N ARG A 63 54.58 49.98 30.43
CA ARG A 63 55.70 50.78 29.91
C ARG A 63 55.55 52.26 30.22
N LEU A 64 54.34 52.81 30.14
CA LEU A 64 54.08 54.20 30.50
C LEU A 64 54.40 54.46 31.97
N VAL A 65 53.97 53.57 32.87
CA VAL A 65 54.31 53.68 34.29
C VAL A 65 55.81 53.53 34.52
N ASP A 66 56.44 52.55 33.88
CA ASP A 66 57.88 52.32 34.01
C ASP A 66 58.69 53.55 33.58
N ASN A 67 58.33 54.17 32.46
CA ASN A 67 58.95 55.41 31.96
C ASN A 67 58.76 56.58 32.92
N ALA A 68 57.57 56.73 33.50
CA ALA A 68 57.30 57.78 34.48
C ALA A 68 58.15 57.59 35.75
N LEU A 69 58.18 56.38 36.31
CA LEU A 69 59.00 56.05 37.47
C LEU A 69 60.50 56.23 37.16
N ALA A 70 60.94 55.83 35.97
CA ALA A 70 62.31 56.06 35.49
C ALA A 70 62.65 57.55 35.45
N THR A 71 61.73 58.38 34.97
CA THR A 71 61.89 59.84 34.86
C THR A 71 61.99 60.48 36.22
N VAL A 72 61.13 60.10 37.18
CA VAL A 72 61.22 60.59 38.57
C VAL A 72 62.55 60.20 39.18
N ALA A 73 62.94 58.92 39.08
CA ALA A 73 64.20 58.42 39.64
C ALA A 73 65.44 59.08 39.01
N GLY A 74 65.41 59.33 37.69
CA GLY A 74 66.48 60.01 36.97
C GLY A 74 66.60 61.48 37.38
N ARG A 75 65.48 62.21 37.42
CA ARG A 75 65.46 63.63 37.83
C ARG A 75 65.87 63.82 39.30
N TYR A 76 65.44 62.91 40.18
CA TYR A 76 65.84 62.88 41.59
C TYR A 76 67.37 62.80 41.72
N ARG A 77 67.99 61.88 40.98
CA ARG A 77 69.45 61.70 40.96
C ARG A 77 70.18 62.92 40.39
N SER A 78 69.70 63.50 39.29
CA SER A 78 70.40 64.60 38.61
C SER A 78 70.33 65.94 39.35
N ARG A 79 69.27 66.17 40.13
CA ARG A 79 69.05 67.44 40.85
C ARG A 79 69.50 67.40 42.31
N GLY A 80 69.89 66.23 42.84
CA GLY A 80 70.34 66.09 44.23
C GLY A 80 69.26 66.50 45.23
N LEU A 81 68.04 65.99 45.06
CA LEU A 81 66.86 66.37 45.87
C LEU A 81 66.84 65.71 47.27
N ASP A 82 67.99 65.74 47.96
CA ASP A 82 68.16 65.19 49.32
C ASP A 82 67.91 66.30 50.37
N GLY A 83 66.90 66.13 51.24
CA GLY A 83 66.91 66.72 52.61
C GLY A 83 66.37 68.14 52.86
N ASP A 84 66.03 68.94 51.84
CA ASP A 84 65.54 70.34 52.02
C ASP A 84 64.07 70.55 51.59
N ASP A 85 63.37 71.53 52.17
CA ASP A 85 61.97 71.89 51.82
C ASP A 85 61.79 72.27 50.34
N VAL A 86 62.80 72.91 49.75
CA VAL A 86 62.82 73.26 48.31
C VAL A 86 62.94 72.00 47.43
N ALA A 87 63.69 70.99 47.89
CA ALA A 87 63.82 69.72 47.20
C ALA A 87 62.52 68.90 47.25
N ALA A 88 61.79 68.97 48.37
CA ALA A 88 60.46 68.36 48.51
C ALA A 88 59.44 69.00 47.54
N LEU A 89 59.45 70.33 47.39
CA LEU A 89 58.57 71.03 46.46
C LEU A 89 58.89 70.69 44.98
N ALA A 90 60.18 70.66 44.62
CA ALA A 90 60.59 70.28 43.26
C ALA A 90 60.25 68.81 42.93
N LEU A 91 60.37 67.91 43.91
CA LEU A 91 59.96 66.52 43.76
C LEU A 91 58.42 66.40 43.62
N TYR A 92 57.67 67.18 44.40
CA TYR A 92 56.21 67.27 44.29
C TYR A 92 55.77 67.68 42.88
N GLU A 93 56.36 68.73 42.30
CA GLU A 93 56.04 69.18 40.94
C GLU A 93 56.29 68.08 39.89
N ILE A 94 57.44 67.40 39.98
CA ILE A 94 57.77 66.29 39.08
C ILE A 94 56.76 65.15 39.22
N LEU A 95 56.36 64.81 40.44
CA LEU A 95 55.36 63.76 40.68
C LEU A 95 54.01 64.15 40.09
N GLN A 96 53.57 65.40 40.21
CA GLN A 96 52.31 65.85 39.62
C GLN A 96 52.37 65.86 38.08
N GLU A 97 53.47 66.32 37.48
CA GLU A 97 53.69 66.25 36.03
C GLU A 97 53.58 64.82 35.52
N GLN A 98 54.26 63.87 36.18
CA GLN A 98 54.25 62.47 35.77
C GLN A 98 52.90 61.80 36.04
N ARG A 99 52.22 62.14 37.14
CA ARG A 99 50.87 61.63 37.46
C ARG A 99 49.84 62.07 36.42
N ALA A 100 49.92 63.31 35.92
CA ALA A 100 49.03 63.80 34.86
C ALA A 100 49.12 62.99 33.56
N LEU A 101 50.26 62.35 33.28
CA LEU A 101 50.46 61.46 32.12
C LEU A 101 49.90 60.04 32.35
N LEU A 102 49.50 59.71 33.58
CA LEU A 102 49.08 58.38 34.00
C LEU A 102 47.67 58.40 34.62
N PRO A 103 46.62 58.72 33.83
CA PRO A 103 45.26 58.88 34.35
C PRO A 103 44.67 57.60 34.97
N PHE A 104 45.26 56.44 34.71
CA PHE A 104 44.85 55.14 35.26
C PHE A 104 45.54 54.75 36.57
N VAL A 105 46.61 55.47 36.95
CA VAL A 105 47.31 55.25 38.22
C VAL A 105 46.53 55.93 39.34
N THR A 106 46.24 55.17 40.39
CA THR A 106 45.46 55.66 41.55
C THR A 106 46.28 56.61 42.42
N ALA A 107 47.57 56.31 42.61
CA ALA A 107 48.51 57.18 43.30
C ALA A 107 49.94 56.98 42.79
N LEU A 108 50.72 58.07 42.77
CA LEU A 108 52.15 58.08 42.48
C LEU A 108 52.87 58.74 43.65
N ARG A 109 53.77 58.01 44.32
CA ARG A 109 54.31 58.38 45.63
C ARG A 109 55.81 58.10 45.73
N VAL A 110 56.44 58.75 46.71
CA VAL A 110 57.86 58.55 47.04
C VAL A 110 58.01 58.22 48.52
N THR A 111 59.00 57.40 48.86
CA THR A 111 59.40 57.12 50.24
C THR A 111 60.79 57.67 50.53
N ASP A 112 61.10 57.82 51.81
CA ASP A 112 62.48 57.90 52.28
C ASP A 112 63.17 56.52 52.30
N ALA A 113 64.44 56.50 52.72
CA ALA A 113 65.24 55.28 52.85
C ALA A 113 64.75 54.33 53.95
N LYS A 114 63.92 54.81 54.88
CA LYS A 114 63.29 54.03 55.95
C LYS A 114 61.90 53.49 55.54
N GLY A 115 61.44 53.81 54.33
CA GLY A 115 60.14 53.39 53.80
C GLY A 115 58.97 54.24 54.26
N GLN A 116 59.21 55.39 54.91
CA GLN A 116 58.16 56.36 55.23
C GLN A 116 57.73 57.08 53.96
N VAL A 117 56.43 57.15 53.70
CA VAL A 117 55.90 57.85 52.53
C VAL A 117 56.05 59.36 52.75
N LEU A 118 56.74 60.02 51.82
CA LEU A 118 56.90 61.47 51.84
C LEU A 118 55.56 62.11 51.47
N LEU A 119 55.04 62.97 52.34
CA LEU A 119 53.79 63.67 52.12
C LEU A 119 53.95 64.68 50.97
N THR A 120 53.16 64.48 49.94
CA THR A 120 52.97 65.39 48.80
C THR A 120 51.94 66.42 49.30
N ALA A 121 52.21 67.73 49.25
CA ALA A 121 51.49 68.84 49.92
C ALA A 121 49.93 68.94 49.75
N ASN A 122 49.29 68.02 49.02
CA ASN A 122 47.85 67.98 48.74
C ASN A 122 47.16 66.65 49.15
N GLU A 123 47.80 65.76 49.92
CA GLU A 123 47.14 64.53 50.40
C GLU A 123 46.74 64.68 51.89
N GLU A 124 45.43 64.67 52.19
CA GLU A 124 44.85 64.66 53.55
C GLU A 124 45.09 63.34 54.32
N GLU A 125 45.94 62.45 53.80
CA GLU A 125 46.17 61.12 54.36
C GLU A 125 47.15 61.16 55.54
N PRO A 126 46.89 60.40 56.62
CA PRO A 126 47.82 60.29 57.72
C PRO A 126 49.15 59.67 57.25
N PRO A 127 50.30 60.08 57.82
CA PRO A 127 51.59 59.47 57.50
C PRO A 127 51.54 57.95 57.72
N PHE A 128 52.03 57.19 56.75
CA PHE A 128 52.15 55.74 56.84
C PHE A 128 53.46 55.26 56.20
N SER A 129 53.90 54.07 56.60
CA SER A 129 55.11 53.43 56.09
C SER A 129 54.76 52.26 55.17
N VAL A 130 55.66 51.98 54.23
CA VAL A 130 55.62 50.79 53.38
C VAL A 130 56.84 49.89 53.58
N ALA A 131 57.62 50.13 54.65
CA ALA A 131 58.84 49.38 54.94
C ALA A 131 58.59 47.87 55.18
N ASP A 132 57.41 47.53 55.69
CA ASP A 132 56.97 46.15 55.92
C ASP A 132 56.54 45.43 54.63
N ARG A 133 56.40 46.16 53.51
CA ARG A 133 55.90 45.60 52.25
C ARG A 133 57.02 44.95 51.45
N SER A 134 56.76 43.75 50.94
CA SER A 134 57.73 42.96 50.16
C SER A 134 58.24 43.67 48.89
N TYR A 135 57.46 44.56 48.29
CA TYR A 135 57.90 45.34 47.12
C TYR A 135 58.94 46.41 47.47
N PHE A 136 58.94 46.95 48.69
CA PHE A 136 59.90 47.95 49.14
C PHE A 136 61.29 47.32 49.23
N GLU A 137 61.42 46.20 49.93
CA GLU A 137 62.68 45.46 50.05
C GLU A 137 63.18 44.94 48.69
N ARG A 138 62.29 44.43 47.82
CA ARG A 138 62.70 44.02 46.47
C ARG A 138 63.19 45.20 45.62
N ALA A 139 62.52 46.36 45.69
CA ALA A 139 62.94 47.54 44.95
C ALA A 139 64.24 48.16 45.50
N ARG A 140 64.51 48.02 46.80
CA ARG A 140 65.77 48.46 47.42
C ARG A 140 67.01 47.85 46.77
N HIS A 141 66.89 46.61 46.28
CA HIS A 141 67.97 45.83 45.68
C HIS A 141 67.89 45.71 44.15
N SER A 142 66.96 46.42 43.48
CA SER A 142 66.74 46.32 42.04
C SER A 142 66.77 47.69 41.37
N ASP A 143 67.57 47.83 40.32
CA ASP A 143 67.57 49.04 39.47
C ASP A 143 66.46 49.02 38.41
N ARG A 144 65.80 47.87 38.22
CA ARG A 144 64.62 47.71 37.36
C ARG A 144 63.33 47.90 38.17
N MET A 145 62.25 48.24 37.48
CA MET A 145 60.92 48.30 38.10
C MET A 145 60.51 46.94 38.66
N VAL A 146 60.04 46.94 39.90
CA VAL A 146 59.51 45.78 40.61
C VAL A 146 57.99 45.90 40.64
N ILE A 147 57.29 44.82 40.30
CA ILE A 147 55.83 44.72 40.43
C ILE A 147 55.50 43.89 41.67
N SER A 148 54.63 44.41 42.55
CA SER A 148 54.18 43.70 43.75
C SER A 148 53.28 42.51 43.40
N ASP A 149 53.21 41.55 44.33
CA ASP A 149 52.07 40.65 44.39
C ASP A 149 50.79 41.49 44.65
N PRO A 150 49.59 41.02 44.24
CA PRO A 150 48.34 41.73 44.52
C PRO A 150 48.16 41.91 46.03
N LEU A 151 47.82 43.12 46.45
CA LEU A 151 47.68 43.50 47.85
C LEU A 151 46.55 44.50 48.03
N VAL A 152 46.05 44.62 49.26
CA VAL A 152 45.13 45.69 49.65
C VAL A 152 45.94 46.94 50.00
N SER A 153 45.69 48.03 49.28
CA SER A 153 46.37 49.31 49.49
C SER A 153 46.01 49.91 50.85
N HIS A 154 47.00 50.42 51.58
CA HIS A 154 46.79 51.10 52.87
C HIS A 154 45.94 52.38 52.75
N SER A 155 46.12 53.13 51.66
CA SER A 155 45.48 54.44 51.52
C SER A 155 44.04 54.38 51.05
N PHE A 156 43.74 53.46 50.13
CA PHE A 156 42.42 53.40 49.47
C PHE A 156 41.60 52.15 49.85
N ASN A 157 42.16 51.24 50.66
CA ASN A 157 41.55 49.96 51.05
C ASN A 157 40.95 49.17 49.88
N LYS A 158 41.67 49.17 48.75
CA LYS A 158 41.30 48.48 47.51
C LYS A 158 42.43 47.57 47.05
N TRP A 159 42.07 46.46 46.40
CA TRP A 159 43.03 45.59 45.73
C TRP A 159 43.78 46.36 44.65
N ALA A 160 45.09 46.21 44.64
CA ALA A 160 45.99 46.89 43.72
C ALA A 160 47.27 46.08 43.50
N ILE A 161 48.01 46.47 42.47
CA ILE A 161 49.44 46.17 42.33
C ILE A 161 50.24 47.46 42.46
N VAL A 162 51.43 47.33 43.00
CA VAL A 162 52.38 48.42 43.18
C VAL A 162 53.56 48.20 42.23
N MET A 163 53.85 49.21 41.42
CA MET A 163 55.03 49.28 40.57
C MET A 163 56.03 50.21 41.22
N ALA A 164 57.17 49.69 41.66
CA ALA A 164 58.16 50.43 42.44
C ALA A 164 59.51 50.45 41.72
N ARG A 165 60.22 51.58 41.80
CA ARG A 165 61.58 51.75 41.31
C ARG A 165 62.44 52.39 42.37
N ARG A 166 63.69 51.96 42.46
CA ARG A 166 64.71 52.44 43.39
C ARG A 166 65.02 53.93 43.15
N LEU A 167 65.02 54.73 44.21
CA LEU A 167 65.62 56.05 44.24
C LEU A 167 67.01 55.95 44.84
N GLN A 168 67.96 56.61 44.18
CA GLN A 168 69.34 56.63 44.61
C GLN A 168 69.95 58.02 44.41
N SER A 169 70.90 58.35 45.26
CA SER A 169 71.69 59.57 45.13
C SER A 169 72.68 59.48 43.97
N GLY A 170 73.38 60.57 43.67
CA GLY A 170 74.43 60.63 42.64
C GLY A 170 75.51 59.55 42.82
N ASP A 171 75.82 59.24 44.08
CA ASP A 171 76.83 58.25 44.49
C ASP A 171 76.31 56.80 44.50
N GLY A 172 75.03 56.57 44.17
CA GLY A 172 74.42 55.23 44.09
C GLY A 172 73.78 54.71 45.39
N ASP A 173 73.87 55.48 46.48
CA ASP A 173 73.23 55.17 47.77
C ASP A 173 71.72 55.15 47.67
N PHE A 174 71.09 54.18 48.35
CA PHE A 174 69.63 54.07 48.40
C PHE A 174 69.00 55.20 49.22
N LYS A 175 68.09 55.96 48.59
CA LYS A 175 67.38 57.08 49.21
C LYS A 175 65.88 56.82 49.42
N GLY A 176 65.38 55.70 48.92
CA GLY A 176 63.97 55.32 49.02
C GLY A 176 63.48 54.73 47.70
N ILE A 177 62.16 54.73 47.49
CA ILE A 177 61.55 54.27 46.24
C ILE A 177 60.54 55.30 45.73
N VAL A 178 60.37 55.35 44.41
CA VAL A 178 59.20 55.93 43.77
C VAL A 178 58.29 54.78 43.34
N TYR A 179 57.00 54.88 43.63
CA TYR A 179 56.05 53.83 43.30
C TYR A 179 54.70 54.35 42.83
N ALA A 180 54.09 53.60 41.91
CA ALA A 180 52.76 53.82 41.38
C ALA A 180 51.83 52.71 41.84
N VAL A 181 50.60 53.06 42.22
CA VAL A 181 49.54 52.13 42.63
C VAL A 181 48.51 52.04 41.52
N VAL A 182 48.29 50.83 40.99
CA VAL A 182 47.23 50.57 40.00
C VAL A 182 46.19 49.66 40.63
N SER A 183 44.96 50.17 40.78
CA SER A 183 43.87 49.41 41.36
C SER A 183 43.37 48.30 40.44
N ALA A 184 42.87 47.21 41.03
CA ALA A 184 42.19 46.14 40.29
C ALA A 184 40.97 46.66 39.50
N THR A 185 40.35 47.74 39.97
CA THR A 185 39.21 48.41 39.31
C THR A 185 39.57 49.00 37.95
N HIS A 186 40.80 49.49 37.77
CA HIS A 186 41.28 49.93 36.45
C HIS A 186 41.28 48.77 35.46
N PHE A 187 41.90 47.66 35.82
CA PHE A 187 41.92 46.45 34.99
C PHE A 187 40.52 45.90 34.72
N GLN A 188 39.64 45.85 35.72
CA GLN A 188 38.23 45.47 35.54
C GLN A 188 37.52 46.36 34.51
N SER A 189 37.73 47.67 34.58
CA SER A 189 37.16 48.64 33.64
C SER A 189 37.69 48.43 32.22
N LEU A 190 38.99 48.16 32.08
CA LEU A 190 39.65 47.84 30.83
C LEU A 190 39.09 46.54 30.23
N PHE A 191 39.03 45.47 31.03
CA PHE A 191 38.53 44.17 30.61
C PHE A 191 37.08 44.22 30.18
N ARG A 192 36.23 44.98 30.88
CA ARG A 192 34.83 45.18 30.48
C ARG A 192 34.70 45.83 29.10
N ARG A 193 35.57 46.80 28.76
CA ARG A 193 35.55 47.44 27.42
C ARG A 193 36.02 46.48 26.33
N GLN A 194 36.88 45.54 26.68
CA GLN A 194 37.48 44.54 25.79
C GLN A 194 36.74 43.19 25.81
N ALA A 195 35.68 43.05 26.61
CA ALA A 195 34.92 41.83 26.76
C ALA A 195 34.12 41.52 25.49
N PHE A 196 34.02 40.24 25.13
CA PHE A 196 33.37 39.80 23.90
C PHE A 196 32.49 38.60 24.18
N GLY A 197 31.20 38.72 23.89
CA GLY A 197 30.23 37.66 24.16
C GLY A 197 29.77 37.56 25.63
N PRO A 198 28.59 36.95 25.86
CA PRO A 198 27.88 36.98 27.13
C PRO A 198 28.50 36.12 28.23
N ASP A 199 29.35 35.16 27.88
CA ASP A 199 29.99 34.24 28.83
C ASP A 199 31.51 34.43 28.86
N SER A 200 32.00 35.60 28.46
CA SER A 200 33.43 35.88 28.48
C SER A 200 33.95 36.14 29.89
N ALA A 201 35.19 35.75 30.09
CA ALA A 201 35.94 36.04 31.30
C ALA A 201 37.35 36.51 30.92
N ILE A 202 37.89 37.47 31.67
CA ILE A 202 39.27 37.93 31.50
C ILE A 202 39.92 37.93 32.88
N ALA A 203 41.15 37.44 32.98
CA ALA A 203 41.91 37.46 34.21
C ALA A 203 43.35 37.92 33.97
N LEU A 204 43.91 38.62 34.94
CA LEU A 204 45.32 38.96 35.00
C LEU A 204 45.93 38.24 36.19
N ARG A 205 47.00 37.48 35.97
CA ARG A 205 47.71 36.77 37.04
C ARG A 205 49.19 37.12 37.06
N SER A 206 49.80 37.04 38.24
CA SER A 206 51.25 37.10 38.39
C SER A 206 51.93 35.80 37.94
N ASP A 207 53.26 35.81 37.91
CA ASP A 207 54.12 34.65 37.68
C ASP A 207 54.05 33.58 38.79
N LYS A 208 53.50 33.93 39.96
CA LYS A 208 53.16 33.02 41.06
C LYS A 208 51.71 32.54 41.01
N ASP A 209 51.06 32.70 39.86
CA ASP A 209 49.66 32.37 39.61
C ASP A 209 48.65 33.16 40.47
N LEU A 210 49.06 34.24 41.16
CA LEU A 210 48.15 35.03 41.99
C LEU A 210 47.24 35.89 41.12
N LEU A 211 45.93 35.85 41.39
CA LEU A 211 44.95 36.65 40.66
C LEU A 211 45.09 38.14 41.01
N VAL A 212 45.42 38.96 40.02
CA VAL A 212 45.57 40.42 40.15
C VAL A 212 44.26 41.14 39.90
N ALA A 213 43.56 40.77 38.83
CA ALA A 213 42.28 41.32 38.46
C ALA A 213 41.49 40.29 37.65
N ARG A 214 40.16 40.37 37.71
CA ARG A 214 39.25 39.52 36.94
C ARG A 214 38.06 40.30 36.43
N TYR A 215 37.52 39.84 35.33
CA TYR A 215 36.23 40.22 34.77
C TYR A 215 35.49 38.94 34.39
N SER A 216 34.21 38.85 34.71
CA SER A 216 33.29 37.87 34.15
C SER A 216 32.01 38.61 33.81
N ALA A 217 31.40 38.31 32.66
CA ALA A 217 30.17 38.97 32.24
C ALA A 217 29.02 38.81 33.27
N ALA A 218 29.00 37.70 34.03
CA ALA A 218 28.03 37.45 35.09
C ALA A 218 28.24 38.32 36.35
N ASP A 219 29.50 38.67 36.66
CA ASP A 219 29.86 39.53 37.80
C ASP A 219 31.08 40.42 37.45
N PRO A 220 30.86 41.56 36.76
CA PRO A 220 31.92 42.39 36.18
C PRO A 220 32.88 43.03 37.19
N TRP A 221 32.41 43.28 38.42
CA TRP A 221 33.16 44.03 39.44
C TRP A 221 33.63 43.15 40.61
N SER A 222 33.45 41.83 40.51
CA SER A 222 33.85 40.87 41.53
C SER A 222 35.32 41.01 41.92
N VAL A 223 35.58 41.16 43.22
CA VAL A 223 36.93 41.06 43.80
C VAL A 223 37.21 39.68 44.39
N ALA A 224 36.27 38.74 44.27
CA ALA A 224 36.41 37.39 44.79
C ALA A 224 37.61 36.70 44.14
N GLY A 225 38.43 36.06 44.98
CA GLY A 225 39.63 35.31 44.58
C GLY A 225 40.84 36.14 44.18
N ILE A 226 40.77 37.49 44.17
CA ILE A 226 41.97 38.32 43.99
C ILE A 226 42.96 38.00 45.13
N GLY A 227 44.24 37.81 44.79
CA GLY A 227 45.28 37.32 45.69
C GLY A 227 45.30 35.80 45.88
N GLY A 228 44.30 35.07 45.40
CA GLY A 228 44.29 33.60 45.41
C GLY A 228 45.05 33.00 44.22
N SER A 229 45.51 31.77 44.39
CA SER A 229 46.24 30.98 43.36
C SER A 229 45.43 29.82 42.80
N ALA A 230 44.14 29.70 43.12
CA ALA A 230 43.30 28.59 42.66
C ALA A 230 43.20 28.56 41.11
N VAL A 231 43.58 27.43 40.53
CA VAL A 231 43.62 27.15 39.07
C VAL A 231 43.26 25.68 38.80
N SER A 232 42.95 25.34 37.55
CA SER A 232 42.62 23.96 37.17
C SER A 232 43.87 23.12 36.82
N SER A 233 43.71 21.81 36.63
CA SER A 233 44.77 20.92 36.14
C SER A 233 45.23 21.28 34.72
N GLU A 234 44.29 21.67 33.87
CA GLU A 234 44.50 21.99 32.45
C GLU A 234 45.33 23.27 32.31
N TYR A 235 45.13 24.23 33.24
CA TYR A 235 45.98 25.40 33.36
C TYR A 235 47.45 25.01 33.57
N HIS A 236 47.73 24.15 34.55
CA HIS A 236 49.09 23.73 34.84
C HIS A 236 49.71 22.96 33.67
N HIS A 237 48.94 22.09 33.02
CA HIS A 237 49.40 21.35 31.84
C HIS A 237 49.75 22.29 30.70
N ALA A 238 48.89 23.28 30.41
CA ALA A 238 49.11 24.22 29.31
C ALA A 238 50.35 25.09 29.55
N LEU A 239 50.51 25.64 30.76
CA LEU A 239 51.64 26.51 31.11
C LEU A 239 52.96 25.72 31.25
N ALA A 240 52.91 24.42 31.55
CA ALA A 240 54.09 23.56 31.54
C ALA A 240 54.65 23.38 30.11
N GLY A 241 53.77 23.38 29.09
CA GLY A 241 54.16 23.27 27.69
C GLY A 241 54.77 24.57 27.13
N ASN A 242 54.08 25.71 27.33
CA ASN A 242 54.57 27.02 26.92
C ASN A 242 54.10 28.10 27.90
N ARG A 243 55.00 28.75 28.65
CA ARG A 243 54.61 29.79 29.63
C ARG A 243 54.21 31.12 29.02
N ASP A 244 54.62 31.41 27.78
CA ASP A 244 54.47 32.74 27.21
C ASP A 244 53.14 32.90 26.45
N SER A 245 52.62 31.83 25.85
CA SER A 245 51.32 31.85 25.17
C SER A 245 50.77 30.46 24.93
N GLY A 246 49.45 30.33 24.94
CA GLY A 246 48.77 29.08 24.61
C GLY A 246 47.27 29.18 24.84
N TRP A 247 46.61 28.02 24.84
CA TRP A 247 45.20 27.92 25.16
C TRP A 247 44.87 26.54 25.77
N TYR A 248 43.76 26.46 26.48
CA TYR A 248 43.21 25.22 27.03
C TYR A 248 41.69 25.37 27.20
N ILE A 249 41.00 24.26 27.47
CA ILE A 249 39.55 24.24 27.76
C ILE A 249 39.35 23.62 29.13
N THR A 250 38.63 24.33 30.00
CA THR A 250 38.28 23.85 31.35
C THR A 250 37.09 24.63 31.89
N PRO A 251 36.30 24.06 32.80
CA PRO A 251 35.48 24.81 33.74
C PRO A 251 36.34 25.80 34.53
N THR A 252 35.93 27.06 34.55
CA THR A 252 36.63 28.09 35.31
C THR A 252 36.32 27.91 36.80
N VAL A 253 37.34 27.68 37.62
CA VAL A 253 37.21 27.37 39.08
C VAL A 253 36.28 28.31 39.85
N MET A 254 36.14 29.55 39.41
CA MET A 254 35.40 30.58 40.13
C MET A 254 33.90 30.63 39.82
N ASP A 255 33.46 30.14 38.67
CA ASP A 255 32.05 30.20 38.24
C ASP A 255 31.56 28.93 37.52
N ASP A 256 32.39 27.89 37.44
CA ASP A 256 32.10 26.58 36.86
C ASP A 256 31.67 26.59 35.38
N VAL A 257 31.90 27.69 34.67
CA VAL A 257 31.61 27.78 33.24
C VAL A 257 32.80 27.28 32.44
N GLU A 258 32.58 26.27 31.59
CA GLU A 258 33.57 25.75 30.65
C GLU A 258 33.87 26.78 29.55
N ARG A 259 35.16 27.12 29.41
CA ARG A 259 35.63 28.13 28.45
C ARG A 259 36.86 27.64 27.71
N ILE A 260 36.94 27.98 26.42
CA ILE A 260 38.25 28.10 25.75
C ILE A 260 38.95 29.28 26.39
N THR A 261 40.07 29.03 27.07
CA THR A 261 40.88 30.06 27.71
C THR A 261 42.22 30.16 27.00
N ALA A 262 42.44 31.27 26.32
CA ALA A 262 43.74 31.62 25.77
C ALA A 262 44.52 32.49 26.76
N TYR A 263 45.84 32.38 26.76
CA TYR A 263 46.71 33.20 27.60
C TYR A 263 47.90 33.75 26.82
N GLN A 264 48.33 34.93 27.26
CA GLN A 264 49.49 35.62 26.71
C GLN A 264 50.23 36.35 27.83
N ARG A 265 51.53 36.11 27.96
CA ARG A 265 52.40 36.82 28.89
C ARG A 265 52.68 38.23 28.38
N LEU A 266 52.76 39.19 29.29
CA LEU A 266 53.12 40.57 28.98
C LEU A 266 54.63 40.67 28.75
N ALA A 267 55.04 41.29 27.64
CA ALA A 267 56.45 41.34 27.26
C ALA A 267 57.24 42.23 28.22
N GLY A 268 58.16 41.63 28.99
CA GLY A 268 59.02 42.32 29.94
C GLY A 268 58.45 42.46 31.36
N TYR A 269 57.24 41.95 31.62
CA TYR A 269 56.58 42.06 32.92
C TYR A 269 56.13 40.67 33.46
N PRO A 270 56.16 40.44 34.78
CA PRO A 270 55.79 39.16 35.41
C PRO A 270 54.26 39.00 35.52
N LEU A 271 53.53 39.30 34.45
CA LEU A 271 52.07 39.24 34.39
C LEU A 271 51.63 38.48 33.14
N THR A 272 50.55 37.72 33.27
CA THR A 272 49.94 36.96 32.17
C THR A 272 48.45 37.27 32.13
N VAL A 273 47.96 37.66 30.96
CA VAL A 273 46.53 37.86 30.73
C VAL A 273 45.91 36.59 30.17
N PHE A 274 44.71 36.28 30.64
CA PHE A 274 43.89 35.13 30.27
C PHE A 274 42.56 35.65 29.74
N THR A 275 42.11 35.12 28.62
CA THR A 275 40.82 35.45 28.02
C THR A 275 40.05 34.18 27.71
N GLY A 276 38.87 34.06 28.30
CA GLY A 276 37.98 32.92 28.19
C GLY A 276 36.72 33.25 27.38
N LEU A 277 36.30 32.32 26.50
CA LEU A 277 35.01 32.35 25.83
C LEU A 277 34.24 31.05 26.13
N GLY A 278 33.00 31.17 26.61
CA GLY A 278 32.19 30.02 27.01
C GLY A 278 31.76 29.11 25.86
N THR A 279 31.63 27.81 26.16
CA THR A 279 31.16 26.76 25.23
C THR A 279 29.82 27.08 24.58
N GLN A 280 28.95 27.80 25.29
CA GLN A 280 27.68 28.25 24.75
C GLN A 280 27.84 29.26 23.61
N SER A 281 28.81 30.18 23.74
CA SER A 281 28.99 31.29 22.81
C SER A 281 29.69 30.85 21.52
N TYR A 282 30.77 30.07 21.60
CA TYR A 282 31.50 29.68 20.37
C TYR A 282 30.82 28.56 19.58
N LEU A 283 30.03 27.67 20.23
CA LEU A 283 29.25 26.63 19.55
C LEU A 283 27.83 27.09 19.17
N ALA A 284 27.43 28.34 19.41
CA ALA A 284 26.09 28.82 19.08
C ALA A 284 25.78 28.66 17.58
N ALA A 285 26.72 29.04 16.72
CA ALA A 285 26.61 28.89 15.27
C ALA A 285 26.52 27.42 14.85
N TRP A 286 27.36 26.57 15.43
CA TRP A 286 27.34 25.13 15.20
C TRP A 286 25.99 24.51 15.54
N ARG A 287 25.42 24.80 16.72
CA ARG A 287 24.11 24.24 17.14
C ARG A 287 22.98 24.68 16.23
N ALA A 288 22.98 25.94 15.80
CA ALA A 288 22.01 26.44 14.83
C ALA A 288 22.14 25.70 13.48
N SER A 289 23.37 25.47 13.01
CA SER A 289 23.64 24.69 11.80
C SER A 289 23.25 23.22 11.94
N ALA A 290 23.50 22.61 13.10
CA ALA A 290 23.11 21.25 13.43
C ALA A 290 21.59 21.06 13.36
N TRP A 291 20.82 21.97 13.98
CA TRP A 291 19.37 21.93 13.91
C TRP A 291 18.85 22.02 12.47
N ARG A 292 19.36 22.99 11.68
CA ARG A 292 18.96 23.16 10.28
C ARG A 292 19.30 21.93 9.42
N ALA A 293 20.50 21.37 9.59
CA ALA A 293 20.96 20.22 8.83
C ALA A 293 20.15 18.95 9.13
N TRP A 294 19.86 18.68 10.41
CA TRP A 294 19.00 17.56 10.79
C TRP A 294 17.54 17.76 10.37
N ALA A 295 17.01 18.97 10.47
CA ALA A 295 15.66 19.29 9.98
C ALA A 295 15.54 19.05 8.47
N LEU A 296 16.50 19.51 7.67
CA LEU A 296 16.52 19.29 6.23
C LEU A 296 16.68 17.81 5.88
N THR A 297 17.56 17.09 6.59
CA THR A 297 17.76 15.65 6.41
C THR A 297 16.47 14.87 6.69
N GLY A 298 15.79 15.19 7.80
CA GLY A 298 14.51 14.58 8.16
C GLY A 298 13.42 14.87 7.12
N LEU A 299 13.34 16.11 6.62
CA LEU A 299 12.41 16.49 5.56
C LEU A 299 12.68 15.72 4.26
N SER A 300 13.94 15.62 3.83
CA SER A 300 14.32 14.84 2.65
C SER A 300 13.95 13.36 2.80
N MET A 301 14.21 12.76 3.98
CA MET A 301 13.82 11.37 4.27
C MET A 301 12.30 11.17 4.21
N ALA A 302 11.52 12.11 4.77
CA ALA A 302 10.06 12.06 4.72
C ALA A 302 9.53 12.15 3.28
N LEU A 303 10.08 13.05 2.46
CA LEU A 303 9.71 13.19 1.04
C LEU A 303 10.04 11.94 0.23
N ILE A 304 11.20 11.33 0.46
CA ILE A 304 11.61 10.07 -0.19
C ILE A 304 10.69 8.92 0.22
N ALA A 305 10.34 8.82 1.51
CA ALA A 305 9.42 7.82 2.01
C ALA A 305 8.01 8.01 1.41
N LEU A 306 7.48 9.23 1.40
CA LEU A 306 6.20 9.58 0.76
C LEU A 306 6.21 9.27 -0.74
N GLY A 307 7.28 9.64 -1.45
CA GLY A 307 7.47 9.32 -2.85
C GLY A 307 7.47 7.81 -3.11
N SER A 308 8.14 7.04 -2.26
CA SER A 308 8.19 5.58 -2.35
C SER A 308 6.83 4.93 -2.09
N VAL A 309 6.09 5.42 -1.09
CA VAL A 309 4.71 4.96 -0.81
C VAL A 309 3.80 5.29 -1.98
N SER A 310 3.89 6.51 -2.53
CA SER A 310 3.11 6.92 -3.70
C SER A 310 3.39 6.04 -4.92
N LEU A 311 4.67 5.80 -5.22
CA LEU A 311 5.12 4.88 -6.28
C LEU A 311 4.58 3.45 -6.07
N TYR A 312 4.62 2.95 -4.83
CA TYR A 312 4.08 1.64 -4.49
C TYR A 312 2.56 1.58 -4.71
N LEU A 313 1.81 2.59 -4.27
CA LEU A 313 0.36 2.66 -4.46
C LEU A 313 -0.02 2.77 -5.94
N LEU A 314 0.72 3.56 -6.73
CA LEU A 314 0.53 3.66 -8.18
C LEU A 314 0.76 2.30 -8.87
N GLN A 315 1.85 1.60 -8.54
CA GLN A 315 2.10 0.27 -9.08
C GLN A 315 1.03 -0.76 -8.67
N GLN A 316 0.52 -0.68 -7.44
CA GLN A 316 -0.58 -1.55 -7.00
C GLN A 316 -1.86 -1.28 -7.79
N ARG A 317 -2.22 0.00 -8.00
CA ARG A 317 -3.39 0.39 -8.81
C ARG A 317 -3.27 -0.12 -10.23
N GLU A 318 -2.12 0.06 -10.88
CA GLU A 318 -1.91 -0.47 -12.24
C GLU A 318 -2.03 -1.98 -12.31
N ARG A 319 -1.50 -2.72 -11.33
CA ARG A 319 -1.60 -4.19 -11.30
C ARG A 319 -3.04 -4.65 -11.21
N VAL A 320 -3.82 -4.04 -10.30
CA VAL A 320 -5.24 -4.37 -10.14
C VAL A 320 -6.01 -4.06 -11.42
N ALA A 321 -5.74 -2.93 -12.07
CA ALA A 321 -6.36 -2.55 -13.34
C ALA A 321 -6.05 -3.56 -14.45
N ARG A 322 -4.78 -3.98 -14.61
CA ARG A 322 -4.39 -4.99 -15.62
C ARG A 322 -5.06 -6.33 -15.40
N ILE A 323 -5.14 -6.80 -14.15
CA ILE A 323 -5.83 -8.07 -13.83
C ILE A 323 -7.31 -7.97 -14.19
N ARG A 324 -7.98 -6.85 -13.87
CA ARG A 324 -9.40 -6.67 -14.14
C ARG A 324 -9.69 -6.58 -15.64
N LEU A 325 -8.81 -5.93 -16.41
CA LEU A 325 -8.89 -5.91 -17.86
C LEU A 325 -8.74 -7.31 -18.46
N ALA A 326 -7.77 -8.09 -17.99
CA ALA A 326 -7.58 -9.47 -18.44
C ALA A 326 -8.78 -10.36 -18.13
N GLU A 327 -9.40 -10.18 -16.95
CA GLU A 327 -10.62 -10.92 -16.58
C GLU A 327 -11.81 -10.57 -17.49
N LEU A 328 -12.03 -9.27 -17.77
CA LEU A 328 -13.10 -8.84 -18.67
C LEU A 328 -12.91 -9.39 -20.09
N LEU A 329 -11.68 -9.37 -20.61
CA LEU A 329 -11.36 -9.96 -21.91
C LEU A 329 -11.64 -11.46 -21.92
N ARG A 330 -11.25 -12.18 -20.86
CA ARG A 330 -11.49 -13.62 -20.74
C ARG A 330 -12.97 -13.97 -20.60
N GLN A 331 -13.74 -13.15 -19.88
CA GLN A 331 -15.20 -13.30 -19.83
C GLN A 331 -15.82 -13.10 -21.20
N GLN A 332 -15.39 -12.08 -21.95
CA GLN A 332 -15.88 -11.83 -23.30
C GLN A 332 -15.55 -13.00 -24.24
N GLU A 333 -14.35 -13.57 -24.16
CA GLU A 333 -13.99 -14.77 -24.93
C GLU A 333 -14.89 -15.97 -24.58
N LEU A 334 -15.11 -16.26 -23.29
CA LEU A 334 -15.99 -17.36 -22.85
C LEU A 334 -17.44 -17.20 -23.30
N PHE A 335 -17.97 -15.97 -23.34
CA PHE A 335 -19.30 -15.71 -23.89
C PHE A 335 -19.36 -15.98 -25.41
N MET A 336 -18.27 -15.74 -26.13
CA MET A 336 -18.20 -15.91 -27.58
C MET A 336 -17.85 -17.35 -27.99
N ASP A 337 -17.20 -18.10 -27.11
CA ASP A 337 -16.75 -19.50 -27.27
C ASP A 337 -17.73 -20.49 -26.59
N ASN A 338 -19.02 -20.33 -26.88
CA ASN A 338 -20.06 -21.30 -26.51
C ASN A 338 -20.36 -22.19 -27.72
N ASP A 339 -20.58 -23.49 -27.52
CA ASP A 339 -20.89 -24.46 -28.58
C ASP A 339 -22.31 -24.33 -29.15
N LEU A 340 -23.23 -23.73 -28.40
CA LEU A 340 -24.68 -23.78 -28.68
C LEU A 340 -25.23 -22.60 -29.48
N ILE A 341 -24.48 -21.51 -29.60
CA ILE A 341 -24.99 -20.27 -30.20
C ILE A 341 -24.04 -19.82 -31.30
N GLY A 342 -24.46 -20.03 -32.54
CA GLY A 342 -23.78 -19.49 -33.70
C GLY A 342 -24.04 -17.99 -33.82
N ILE A 343 -23.00 -17.18 -34.00
CA ILE A 343 -23.12 -15.74 -34.24
C ILE A 343 -22.42 -15.41 -35.56
N ALA A 344 -23.09 -14.66 -36.42
CA ALA A 344 -22.51 -14.11 -37.63
C ALA A 344 -22.77 -12.61 -37.75
N ARG A 345 -21.80 -11.90 -38.31
CA ARG A 345 -21.96 -10.53 -38.79
C ARG A 345 -22.02 -10.55 -40.31
N LEU A 346 -23.06 -9.95 -40.88
CA LEU A 346 -23.29 -9.94 -42.32
C LEU A 346 -23.41 -8.50 -42.84
N ARG A 347 -22.99 -8.30 -44.08
CA ARG A 347 -23.27 -7.09 -44.87
C ARG A 347 -23.75 -7.51 -46.25
N GLU A 348 -24.87 -6.95 -46.71
CA GLU A 348 -25.45 -7.31 -48.02
C GLU A 348 -25.58 -8.83 -48.23
N ARG A 349 -26.02 -9.55 -47.19
CA ARG A 349 -26.16 -11.03 -47.19
C ARG A 349 -24.82 -11.78 -47.41
N ARG A 350 -23.67 -11.15 -47.13
CA ARG A 350 -22.35 -11.79 -47.12
C ARG A 350 -21.79 -11.86 -45.70
N LEU A 351 -21.19 -12.99 -45.35
CA LEU A 351 -20.63 -13.26 -44.03
C LEU A 351 -19.32 -12.49 -43.85
N LEU A 352 -19.28 -11.52 -42.94
CA LEU A 352 -18.06 -10.77 -42.60
C LEU A 352 -17.25 -11.47 -41.51
N TRP A 353 -17.95 -12.06 -40.54
CA TRP A 353 -17.34 -12.73 -39.39
C TRP A 353 -18.32 -13.77 -38.82
N THR A 354 -17.79 -14.88 -38.32
CA THR A 354 -18.55 -15.93 -37.63
C THR A 354 -17.80 -16.42 -36.39
N ASN A 355 -18.51 -16.73 -35.31
CA ASN A 355 -17.89 -17.38 -34.15
C ASN A 355 -17.65 -18.88 -34.40
N GLN A 356 -16.91 -19.53 -33.49
CA GLN A 356 -16.55 -20.94 -33.63
C GLN A 356 -17.77 -21.88 -33.56
N ALA A 357 -18.81 -21.53 -32.78
CA ALA A 357 -20.04 -22.31 -32.72
C ALA A 357 -20.72 -22.43 -34.10
N LEU A 358 -20.86 -21.31 -34.81
CA LEU A 358 -21.49 -21.32 -36.14
C LEU A 358 -20.68 -22.13 -37.15
N GLN A 359 -19.34 -22.05 -37.06
CA GLN A 359 -18.44 -22.87 -37.88
C GLN A 359 -18.67 -24.37 -37.64
N ARG A 360 -18.84 -24.79 -36.37
CA ARG A 360 -19.13 -26.18 -36.02
C ARG A 360 -20.53 -26.62 -36.46
N MET A 361 -21.57 -25.81 -36.21
CA MET A 361 -22.96 -26.08 -36.65
C MET A 361 -23.04 -26.32 -38.16
N LEU A 362 -22.38 -25.46 -38.94
CA LEU A 362 -22.36 -25.55 -40.40
C LEU A 362 -21.35 -26.57 -40.94
N LYS A 363 -20.51 -27.13 -40.06
CA LYS A 363 -19.37 -28.00 -40.39
C LYS A 363 -18.43 -27.37 -41.44
N ARG A 364 -18.18 -26.07 -41.33
CA ARG A 364 -17.35 -25.29 -42.25
C ARG A 364 -16.30 -24.45 -41.49
N PRO A 365 -15.01 -24.48 -41.88
CA PRO A 365 -13.99 -23.66 -41.24
C PRO A 365 -14.18 -22.17 -41.57
N ALA A 366 -13.67 -21.29 -40.70
CA ALA A 366 -13.77 -19.83 -40.84
C ALA A 366 -13.40 -19.31 -42.25
N GLY A 367 -12.33 -19.86 -42.84
CA GLY A 367 -11.81 -19.45 -44.14
C GLY A 367 -12.77 -19.69 -45.32
N GLU A 368 -13.70 -20.65 -45.19
CA GLU A 368 -14.73 -20.92 -46.21
C GLU A 368 -16.00 -20.10 -46.00
N LEU A 369 -16.20 -19.54 -44.81
CA LEU A 369 -17.37 -18.73 -44.47
C LEU A 369 -17.10 -17.24 -44.69
N GLN A 370 -15.91 -16.76 -44.37
CA GLN A 370 -15.58 -15.33 -44.44
C GLN A 370 -15.61 -14.80 -45.89
N GLY A 371 -16.36 -13.72 -46.11
CA GLY A 371 -16.54 -13.07 -47.41
C GLY A 371 -17.52 -13.76 -48.36
N THR A 372 -18.03 -14.94 -48.01
CA THR A 372 -18.95 -15.70 -48.85
C THR A 372 -20.40 -15.22 -48.71
N SER A 373 -21.21 -15.47 -49.74
CA SER A 373 -22.64 -15.20 -49.67
C SER A 373 -23.32 -16.19 -48.72
N ALA A 374 -24.23 -15.69 -47.89
CA ALA A 374 -25.06 -16.51 -47.01
C ALA A 374 -25.91 -17.54 -47.77
N ARG A 375 -26.03 -17.44 -49.10
CA ARG A 375 -26.67 -18.45 -49.98
C ARG A 375 -26.18 -19.88 -49.73
N ILE A 376 -24.91 -20.06 -49.39
CA ILE A 376 -24.34 -21.39 -49.09
C ILE A 376 -24.99 -22.08 -47.89
N LEU A 377 -25.67 -21.31 -47.03
CA LEU A 377 -26.33 -21.78 -45.82
C LEU A 377 -27.73 -22.31 -46.11
N TYR A 378 -28.27 -22.12 -47.32
CA TYR A 378 -29.65 -22.47 -47.66
C TYR A 378 -29.70 -23.75 -48.50
N PRO A 379 -30.81 -24.52 -48.41
CA PRO A 379 -30.97 -25.77 -49.17
C PRO A 379 -30.97 -25.54 -50.69
N ASP A 380 -31.67 -24.48 -51.12
CA ASP A 380 -31.97 -24.14 -52.51
C ASP A 380 -32.14 -22.62 -52.69
N GLU A 381 -32.17 -22.16 -53.95
CA GLU A 381 -32.25 -20.73 -54.30
C GLU A 381 -33.61 -20.10 -53.95
N GLU A 382 -34.70 -20.85 -54.08
CA GLU A 382 -36.04 -20.37 -53.79
C GLU A 382 -36.19 -20.07 -52.29
N THR A 383 -35.70 -20.98 -51.45
CA THR A 383 -35.64 -20.81 -49.99
C THR A 383 -34.74 -19.64 -49.61
N TYR A 384 -33.58 -19.50 -50.25
CA TYR A 384 -32.70 -18.34 -50.03
C TYR A 384 -33.42 -17.03 -50.32
N GLU A 385 -34.05 -16.87 -51.49
CA GLU A 385 -34.69 -15.60 -51.82
C GLU A 385 -35.91 -15.30 -50.95
N ARG A 386 -36.79 -16.30 -50.75
CA ARG A 386 -37.96 -16.15 -49.88
C ARG A 386 -37.59 -15.77 -48.45
N SER A 387 -36.62 -16.47 -47.84
CA SER A 387 -36.16 -16.15 -46.49
C SER A 387 -35.45 -14.79 -46.44
N GLY A 388 -34.75 -14.41 -47.51
CA GLY A 388 -34.12 -13.10 -47.64
C GLY A 388 -35.14 -11.96 -47.64
N GLU A 389 -36.18 -12.06 -48.46
CA GLU A 389 -37.25 -11.07 -48.54
C GLU A 389 -37.96 -10.89 -47.20
N LEU A 390 -38.33 -11.99 -46.56
CA LEU A 390 -39.02 -11.97 -45.26
C LEU A 390 -38.12 -11.40 -44.16
N ALA A 391 -36.89 -11.91 -44.03
CA ALA A 391 -36.02 -11.55 -42.92
C ALA A 391 -35.45 -10.13 -43.06
N TYR A 392 -34.97 -9.74 -44.25
CA TYR A 392 -34.49 -8.38 -44.47
C TYR A 392 -35.63 -7.36 -44.63
N GLY A 393 -36.82 -7.80 -45.06
CA GLY A 393 -38.04 -7.00 -44.97
C GLY A 393 -38.38 -6.64 -43.52
N ALA A 394 -38.36 -7.63 -42.62
CA ALA A 394 -38.59 -7.44 -41.19
C ALA A 394 -37.50 -6.59 -40.50
N LEU A 395 -36.24 -6.76 -40.90
CA LEU A 395 -35.14 -5.90 -40.41
C LEU A 395 -35.33 -4.44 -40.78
N ARG A 396 -35.79 -4.14 -42.00
CA ARG A 396 -36.06 -2.76 -42.45
C ARG A 396 -37.25 -2.13 -41.73
N SER A 397 -38.28 -2.92 -41.41
CA SER A 397 -39.52 -2.40 -40.80
C SER A 397 -39.44 -2.29 -39.27
N SER A 398 -38.83 -3.27 -38.60
CA SER A 398 -38.86 -3.41 -37.13
C SER A 398 -37.47 -3.45 -36.47
N GLY A 399 -36.40 -3.45 -37.27
CA GLY A 399 -35.02 -3.55 -36.77
C GLY A 399 -34.62 -4.96 -36.32
N LYS A 400 -35.56 -5.91 -36.26
CA LYS A 400 -35.34 -7.29 -35.80
C LYS A 400 -36.07 -8.29 -36.71
N CYS A 401 -35.57 -9.51 -36.79
CA CYS A 401 -36.25 -10.61 -37.45
C CYS A 401 -36.02 -11.90 -36.67
N HIS A 402 -36.98 -12.81 -36.77
CA HIS A 402 -36.94 -14.10 -36.09
C HIS A 402 -37.65 -15.14 -36.94
N ALA A 403 -37.04 -16.30 -37.14
CA ALA A 403 -37.62 -17.39 -37.91
C ALA A 403 -36.96 -18.73 -37.55
N GLN A 404 -37.76 -19.80 -37.60
CA GLN A 404 -37.25 -21.17 -37.60
C GLN A 404 -37.11 -21.64 -39.05
N MET A 405 -35.95 -22.18 -39.40
CA MET A 405 -35.66 -22.58 -40.77
C MET A 405 -34.62 -23.68 -40.83
N GLN A 406 -34.47 -24.29 -42.00
CA GLN A 406 -33.42 -25.27 -42.25
C GLN A 406 -32.23 -24.61 -42.91
N LEU A 407 -31.05 -24.86 -42.36
CA LEU A 407 -29.79 -24.55 -43.00
C LEU A 407 -29.16 -25.81 -43.59
N LYS A 408 -28.37 -25.61 -44.63
CA LYS A 408 -27.58 -26.66 -45.27
C LYS A 408 -26.15 -26.64 -44.73
N THR A 409 -25.71 -27.77 -44.22
CA THR A 409 -24.32 -27.96 -43.77
C THR A 409 -23.40 -28.30 -44.96
N SER A 410 -22.08 -28.34 -44.74
CA SER A 410 -21.11 -28.71 -45.81
C SER A 410 -21.30 -30.11 -46.39
N ASP A 411 -21.77 -31.07 -45.60
CA ASP A 411 -22.01 -32.47 -46.05
C ASP A 411 -23.34 -32.64 -46.80
N GLY A 412 -24.13 -31.58 -46.91
CA GLY A 412 -25.42 -31.56 -47.60
C GLY A 412 -26.61 -31.91 -46.72
N SER A 413 -26.41 -32.26 -45.44
CA SER A 413 -27.50 -32.45 -44.47
C SER A 413 -28.20 -31.13 -44.14
N LEU A 414 -29.46 -31.25 -43.75
CA LEU A 414 -30.30 -30.14 -43.30
C LEU A 414 -30.31 -30.09 -41.78
N LEU A 415 -30.11 -28.90 -41.24
CA LEU A 415 -30.11 -28.61 -39.82
C LEU A 415 -31.22 -27.61 -39.51
N TRP A 416 -32.16 -27.95 -38.63
CA TRP A 416 -33.11 -26.96 -38.13
C TRP A 416 -32.42 -26.00 -37.18
N VAL A 417 -32.60 -24.72 -37.45
CA VAL A 417 -32.12 -23.64 -36.61
C VAL A 417 -33.23 -22.65 -36.29
N ASP A 418 -33.17 -22.11 -35.09
CA ASP A 418 -33.86 -20.89 -34.72
C ASP A 418 -32.93 -19.70 -34.95
N VAL A 419 -33.35 -18.78 -35.81
CA VAL A 419 -32.53 -17.67 -36.30
C VAL A 419 -33.12 -16.35 -35.86
N SER A 420 -32.30 -15.52 -35.22
CA SER A 420 -32.66 -14.14 -34.86
C SER A 420 -31.65 -13.16 -35.44
N GLY A 421 -32.14 -12.18 -36.21
CA GLY A 421 -31.32 -11.13 -36.81
C GLY A 421 -31.65 -9.75 -36.26
N ALA A 422 -30.65 -8.88 -36.14
CA ALA A 422 -30.80 -7.47 -35.82
C ALA A 422 -29.95 -6.61 -36.76
N GLY A 423 -30.50 -5.48 -37.22
CA GLY A 423 -29.79 -4.52 -38.05
C GLY A 423 -28.82 -3.66 -37.24
N LEU A 424 -27.67 -3.33 -37.81
CA LEU A 424 -26.72 -2.34 -37.30
C LEU A 424 -26.65 -1.14 -38.26
N ALA A 425 -25.90 -0.11 -37.87
CA ALA A 425 -25.55 0.99 -38.75
C ALA A 425 -24.80 0.49 -40.01
N ASP A 426 -24.84 1.28 -41.09
CA ASP A 426 -24.06 1.09 -42.33
C ASP A 426 -24.41 -0.14 -43.19
N GLY A 427 -25.62 -0.68 -43.02
CA GLY A 427 -26.13 -1.80 -43.84
C GLY A 427 -25.65 -3.17 -43.37
N GLU A 428 -25.12 -3.25 -42.16
CA GLU A 428 -24.69 -4.49 -41.53
C GLU A 428 -25.76 -5.08 -40.62
N SER A 429 -25.62 -6.37 -40.29
CA SER A 429 -26.55 -7.10 -39.43
C SER A 429 -25.81 -8.15 -38.61
N ILE A 430 -26.29 -8.40 -37.39
CA ILE A 430 -25.84 -9.52 -36.55
C ILE A 430 -26.95 -10.56 -36.53
N TRP A 431 -26.55 -11.81 -36.68
CA TRP A 431 -27.42 -12.98 -36.73
C TRP A 431 -26.98 -13.99 -35.69
N VAL A 432 -27.95 -14.50 -34.96
CA VAL A 432 -27.80 -15.52 -33.93
C VAL A 432 -28.55 -16.77 -34.37
N PHE A 433 -27.89 -17.92 -34.28
CA PHE A 433 -28.37 -19.22 -34.72
C PHE A 433 -28.34 -20.20 -33.54
N VAL A 434 -29.45 -20.85 -33.26
CA VAL A 434 -29.57 -21.89 -32.24
C VAL A 434 -30.03 -23.18 -32.91
N ASP A 435 -29.33 -24.27 -32.68
CA ASP A 435 -29.70 -25.60 -33.18
C ASP A 435 -30.95 -26.12 -32.45
N ILE A 436 -32.00 -26.49 -33.20
CA ILE A 436 -33.27 -27.02 -32.68
C ILE A 436 -33.64 -28.39 -33.27
N ASP A 437 -32.68 -29.12 -33.87
CA ASP A 437 -32.95 -30.42 -34.50
C ASP A 437 -33.42 -31.48 -33.50
N ALA A 438 -32.85 -31.49 -32.30
CA ALA A 438 -33.27 -32.39 -31.22
C ALA A 438 -34.71 -32.12 -30.80
N LEU A 439 -35.07 -30.84 -30.64
CA LEU A 439 -36.41 -30.41 -30.27
C LEU A 439 -37.46 -30.88 -31.30
N LYS A 440 -37.15 -30.78 -32.60
CA LYS A 440 -38.07 -31.20 -33.66
C LYS A 440 -38.25 -32.71 -33.75
N ARG A 441 -37.22 -33.50 -33.44
CA ARG A 441 -37.33 -34.97 -33.38
C ARG A 441 -38.19 -35.43 -32.20
N ASP A 442 -38.03 -34.80 -31.04
CA ASP A 442 -38.81 -35.13 -29.85
C ASP A 442 -40.30 -34.80 -30.03
N GLU A 443 -40.62 -33.68 -30.69
CA GLU A 443 -41.99 -33.27 -31.02
C GLU A 443 -42.71 -34.32 -31.89
N GLN A 444 -42.02 -34.88 -32.89
CA GLN A 444 -42.57 -35.92 -33.76
C GLN A 444 -42.76 -37.27 -33.04
N ALA A 445 -41.80 -37.65 -32.19
CA ALA A 445 -41.88 -38.90 -31.43
C ALA A 445 -43.04 -38.89 -30.41
N ALA A 446 -43.24 -37.76 -29.72
CA ALA A 446 -44.33 -37.58 -28.77
C ALA A 446 -45.72 -37.71 -29.45
N GLN A 447 -45.85 -37.24 -30.69
CA GLN A 447 -47.10 -37.34 -31.44
C GLN A 447 -47.48 -38.79 -31.78
N HIS A 448 -46.50 -39.62 -32.15
CA HIS A 448 -46.73 -41.03 -32.49
C HIS A 448 -47.14 -41.87 -31.26
N GLN A 449 -46.51 -41.64 -30.10
CA GLN A 449 -46.83 -42.33 -28.84
C GLN A 449 -48.23 -42.01 -28.32
N ALA A 450 -48.83 -40.88 -28.70
CA ALA A 450 -50.14 -40.46 -28.20
C ALA A 450 -51.31 -41.34 -28.70
N LEU A 451 -51.16 -42.07 -29.81
CA LEU A 451 -52.27 -42.79 -30.47
C LEU A 451 -52.07 -44.31 -30.61
N HIS A 452 -50.86 -44.83 -30.38
CA HIS A 452 -50.55 -46.25 -30.54
C HIS A 452 -50.05 -46.89 -29.24
N ASP A 453 -50.28 -48.20 -29.06
CA ASP A 453 -49.68 -49.00 -27.99
C ASP A 453 -48.21 -49.26 -28.32
N VAL A 454 -47.31 -48.91 -27.40
CA VAL A 454 -45.86 -48.95 -27.64
C VAL A 454 -45.35 -50.39 -27.87
N LEU A 455 -46.01 -51.39 -27.27
CA LEU A 455 -45.57 -52.78 -27.37
C LEU A 455 -46.07 -53.48 -28.64
N THR A 456 -47.36 -53.30 -28.98
CA THR A 456 -48.02 -54.05 -30.06
C THR A 456 -48.18 -53.27 -31.35
N GLY A 457 -48.02 -51.95 -31.33
CA GLY A 457 -48.26 -51.06 -32.48
C GLY A 457 -49.75 -50.85 -32.82
N LEU A 458 -50.66 -51.55 -32.12
CA LEU A 458 -52.10 -51.42 -32.29
C LEU A 458 -52.60 -50.05 -31.82
N ALA A 459 -53.86 -49.73 -32.15
CA ALA A 459 -54.53 -48.58 -31.57
C ALA A 459 -54.53 -48.68 -30.04
N ASN A 460 -54.13 -47.63 -29.35
CA ASN A 460 -54.28 -47.57 -27.89
C ASN A 460 -55.73 -47.22 -27.52
N ARG A 461 -56.03 -47.24 -26.22
CA ARG A 461 -57.36 -46.88 -25.68
C ARG A 461 -57.91 -45.57 -26.25
N ARG A 462 -57.08 -44.54 -26.41
CA ARG A 462 -57.49 -43.22 -26.92
C ARG A 462 -57.87 -43.28 -28.40
N ALA A 463 -57.09 -43.99 -29.21
CA ALA A 463 -57.40 -44.18 -30.63
C ALA A 463 -58.64 -45.06 -30.85
N LEU A 464 -58.82 -46.13 -30.07
CA LEU A 464 -60.04 -46.95 -30.09
C LEU A 464 -61.28 -46.12 -29.78
N GLN A 465 -61.25 -45.33 -28.71
CA GLN A 465 -62.39 -44.55 -28.26
C GLN A 465 -62.81 -43.51 -29.31
N ALA A 466 -61.82 -42.84 -29.94
CA ALA A 466 -62.06 -41.92 -31.04
C ALA A 466 -62.64 -42.63 -32.28
N ARG A 467 -62.21 -43.85 -32.59
CA ARG A 467 -62.75 -44.65 -33.71
C ARG A 467 -64.16 -45.13 -33.41
N LEU A 468 -64.40 -45.69 -32.23
CA LEU A 468 -65.71 -46.17 -31.78
C LEU A 468 -66.75 -45.04 -31.79
N GLN A 469 -66.39 -43.84 -31.32
CA GLN A 469 -67.28 -42.69 -31.37
C GLN A 469 -67.66 -42.30 -32.82
N ARG A 470 -66.72 -42.43 -33.76
CA ARG A 470 -66.95 -42.14 -35.17
C ARG A 470 -67.88 -43.19 -35.81
N GLU A 471 -67.60 -44.47 -35.61
CA GLU A 471 -68.40 -45.57 -36.18
C GLU A 471 -69.81 -45.60 -35.60
N LEU A 472 -69.97 -45.36 -34.30
CA LEU A 472 -71.28 -45.29 -33.65
C LEU A 472 -72.12 -44.11 -34.15
N ALA A 473 -71.48 -42.98 -34.51
CA ALA A 473 -72.17 -41.85 -35.12
C ALA A 473 -72.56 -42.10 -36.59
N GLN A 474 -71.92 -43.07 -37.25
CA GLN A 474 -72.17 -43.42 -38.66
C GLN A 474 -73.14 -44.59 -38.83
N ALA A 475 -73.36 -45.42 -37.80
CA ALA A 475 -74.28 -46.55 -37.84
C ALA A 475 -75.74 -46.09 -38.05
N CYS A 476 -76.45 -46.69 -39.03
CA CYS A 476 -77.82 -46.31 -39.42
C CYS A 476 -78.91 -47.16 -38.77
N GLY A 477 -78.56 -48.18 -37.98
CA GLY A 477 -79.51 -49.03 -37.26
C GLY A 477 -78.86 -49.88 -36.16
N PRO A 478 -79.66 -50.51 -35.28
CA PRO A 478 -79.13 -51.45 -34.28
C PRO A 478 -78.52 -52.69 -34.95
N GLY A 479 -77.49 -53.26 -34.34
CA GLY A 479 -76.83 -54.49 -34.80
C GLY A 479 -75.82 -54.34 -35.95
N GLN A 480 -75.50 -53.12 -36.38
CA GLN A 480 -74.55 -52.84 -37.47
C GLN A 480 -73.09 -52.69 -37.01
N LEU A 481 -72.87 -52.50 -35.71
CA LEU A 481 -71.56 -52.33 -35.08
C LEU A 481 -71.45 -53.29 -33.88
N ALA A 482 -70.35 -54.02 -33.77
CA ALA A 482 -70.06 -54.82 -32.59
C ALA A 482 -68.74 -54.42 -31.94
N VAL A 483 -68.78 -54.33 -30.62
CA VAL A 483 -67.57 -54.28 -29.78
C VAL A 483 -67.32 -55.68 -29.25
N CYS A 484 -66.14 -56.21 -29.54
CA CYS A 484 -65.70 -57.52 -29.07
C CYS A 484 -64.57 -57.31 -28.06
N PHE A 485 -64.88 -57.47 -26.78
CA PHE A 485 -63.89 -57.36 -25.70
C PHE A 485 -63.28 -58.73 -25.45
N MET A 486 -61.95 -58.79 -25.35
CA MET A 486 -61.18 -60.03 -25.26
C MET A 486 -60.14 -59.92 -24.16
N ASP A 487 -60.01 -60.98 -23.38
CA ASP A 487 -58.97 -61.13 -22.38
C ASP A 487 -58.32 -62.50 -22.52
N LEU A 488 -56.99 -62.53 -22.45
CA LEU A 488 -56.21 -63.76 -22.68
C LEU A 488 -56.20 -64.66 -21.45
N ASP A 489 -56.86 -65.81 -21.58
CA ASP A 489 -56.91 -66.81 -20.52
C ASP A 489 -55.52 -67.46 -20.32
N GLY A 490 -55.00 -67.36 -19.11
CA GLY A 490 -53.72 -67.96 -18.72
C GLY A 490 -52.50 -67.10 -19.02
N PHE A 491 -52.66 -65.89 -19.54
CA PHE A 491 -51.54 -64.98 -19.85
C PHE A 491 -50.65 -64.69 -18.64
N LYS A 492 -51.25 -64.42 -17.47
CA LYS A 492 -50.50 -64.21 -16.23
C LYS A 492 -49.59 -65.40 -15.88
N GLN A 493 -50.06 -66.63 -16.09
CA GLN A 493 -49.26 -67.82 -15.81
C GLN A 493 -48.04 -67.93 -16.72
N ILE A 494 -48.15 -67.47 -17.98
CA ILE A 494 -47.01 -67.39 -18.90
C ILE A 494 -46.01 -66.35 -18.40
N ASN A 495 -46.46 -65.16 -17.99
CA ASN A 495 -45.56 -64.16 -17.40
C ASN A 495 -44.84 -64.69 -16.16
N ASP A 496 -45.56 -65.39 -15.30
CA ASP A 496 -45.03 -65.94 -14.05
C ASP A 496 -44.05 -67.11 -14.29
N THR A 497 -44.19 -67.85 -15.41
CA THR A 497 -43.38 -69.05 -15.71
C THR A 497 -42.21 -68.76 -16.66
N GLU A 498 -42.45 -67.99 -17.73
CA GLU A 498 -41.51 -67.74 -18.84
C GLU A 498 -40.94 -66.30 -18.82
N GLY A 499 -41.44 -65.44 -17.93
CA GLY A 499 -41.00 -64.06 -17.78
C GLY A 499 -41.82 -63.05 -18.60
N HIS A 500 -41.69 -61.77 -18.24
CA HIS A 500 -42.43 -60.68 -18.89
C HIS A 500 -42.06 -60.49 -20.37
N ASP A 501 -40.81 -60.74 -20.78
CA ASP A 501 -40.39 -60.64 -22.18
C ASP A 501 -41.09 -61.68 -23.08
N ALA A 502 -41.28 -62.90 -22.56
CA ALA A 502 -42.07 -63.95 -23.21
C ALA A 502 -43.55 -63.56 -23.28
N GLY A 503 -44.08 -62.94 -22.22
CA GLY A 503 -45.40 -62.32 -22.23
C GLY A 503 -45.58 -61.27 -23.31
N ASP A 504 -44.62 -60.36 -23.41
CA ASP A 504 -44.61 -59.30 -24.42
C ASP A 504 -44.58 -59.87 -25.83
N GLU A 505 -43.81 -60.94 -26.06
CA GLU A 505 -43.79 -61.68 -27.32
C GLU A 505 -45.17 -62.32 -27.62
N VAL A 506 -45.80 -62.97 -26.63
CA VAL A 506 -47.16 -63.51 -26.76
C VAL A 506 -48.14 -62.40 -27.16
N LEU A 507 -48.07 -61.23 -26.54
CA LEU A 507 -48.95 -60.09 -26.85
C LEU A 507 -48.73 -59.58 -28.27
N ARG A 508 -47.48 -59.49 -28.75
CA ARG A 508 -47.17 -59.12 -30.14
C ARG A 508 -47.71 -60.14 -31.15
N ILE A 509 -47.60 -61.43 -30.84
CA ILE A 509 -48.08 -62.52 -31.70
C ILE A 509 -49.62 -62.55 -31.72
N VAL A 510 -50.27 -62.37 -30.57
CA VAL A 510 -51.73 -62.25 -30.47
C VAL A 510 -52.22 -61.02 -31.23
N ALA A 511 -51.57 -59.86 -31.05
CA ALA A 511 -51.89 -58.64 -31.80
C ALA A 511 -51.83 -58.90 -33.31
N ARG A 512 -50.75 -59.52 -33.80
CA ARG A 512 -50.59 -59.89 -35.21
C ARG A 512 -51.69 -60.84 -35.69
N ARG A 513 -52.02 -61.86 -34.89
CA ARG A 513 -53.10 -62.83 -35.19
C ARG A 513 -54.45 -62.13 -35.30
N LEU A 514 -54.76 -61.23 -34.38
CA LEU A 514 -56.00 -60.43 -34.40
C LEU A 514 -56.05 -59.51 -35.63
N THR A 515 -54.98 -58.76 -35.92
CA THR A 515 -54.90 -57.90 -37.10
C THR A 515 -55.03 -58.69 -38.40
N THR A 516 -54.51 -59.91 -38.48
CA THR A 516 -54.62 -60.77 -39.67
C THR A 516 -56.05 -61.29 -39.89
N GLN A 517 -56.82 -61.46 -38.81
CA GLN A 517 -58.23 -61.90 -38.89
C GLN A 517 -59.21 -60.75 -39.10
N ALA A 518 -58.78 -59.52 -38.82
CA ALA A 518 -59.54 -58.29 -38.99
C ALA A 518 -59.52 -57.83 -40.46
N ARG A 519 -60.63 -57.22 -40.92
CA ARG A 519 -60.69 -56.54 -42.22
C ARG A 519 -60.01 -55.16 -42.11
N GLU A 520 -59.68 -54.54 -43.24
CA GLU A 520 -59.14 -53.17 -43.27
C GLU A 520 -60.07 -52.13 -42.62
N THR A 521 -61.38 -52.40 -42.60
CA THR A 521 -62.41 -51.56 -41.98
C THR A 521 -62.54 -51.77 -40.46
N ASP A 522 -62.01 -52.87 -39.93
CA ASP A 522 -62.09 -53.22 -38.52
C ASP A 522 -60.96 -52.54 -37.73
N CYS A 523 -61.19 -52.24 -36.45
CA CYS A 523 -60.17 -51.65 -35.58
C CYS A 523 -59.75 -52.63 -34.49
N VAL A 524 -58.46 -53.00 -34.48
CA VAL A 524 -57.85 -53.79 -33.41
C VAL A 524 -57.14 -52.86 -32.45
N ALA A 525 -57.52 -52.92 -31.18
CA ALA A 525 -56.94 -52.12 -30.13
C ALA A 525 -56.49 -52.98 -28.95
N ARG A 526 -55.45 -52.53 -28.27
CA ARG A 526 -55.03 -53.07 -26.98
C ARG A 526 -55.35 -52.07 -25.88
N MET A 527 -56.11 -52.51 -24.88
CA MET A 527 -56.61 -51.64 -23.81
C MET A 527 -55.64 -51.51 -22.63
N GLY A 528 -54.68 -52.45 -22.55
CA GLY A 528 -53.68 -52.58 -21.51
C GLY A 528 -53.57 -54.04 -21.07
N GLY A 529 -52.41 -54.47 -20.57
CA GLY A 529 -52.22 -55.86 -20.10
C GLY A 529 -52.50 -56.89 -21.21
N ASP A 530 -53.38 -57.84 -20.92
CA ASP A 530 -53.89 -58.91 -21.79
C ASP A 530 -55.23 -58.59 -22.47
N GLU A 531 -55.73 -57.36 -22.35
CA GLU A 531 -57.03 -56.96 -22.87
C GLU A 531 -56.93 -56.40 -24.30
N PHE A 532 -57.69 -57.00 -25.21
CA PHE A 532 -57.84 -56.57 -26.59
C PHE A 532 -59.29 -56.25 -26.90
N VAL A 533 -59.50 -55.26 -27.75
CA VAL A 533 -60.82 -54.92 -28.27
C VAL A 533 -60.78 -54.94 -29.78
N LEU A 534 -61.75 -55.63 -30.38
CA LEU A 534 -61.99 -55.57 -31.81
C LEU A 534 -63.31 -54.85 -32.06
N LEU A 535 -63.25 -53.79 -32.85
CA LEU A 535 -64.42 -53.07 -33.34
C LEU A 535 -64.75 -53.58 -34.74
N LEU A 536 -65.92 -54.17 -34.90
CA LEU A 536 -66.43 -54.69 -36.17
C LEU A 536 -67.54 -53.79 -36.69
N GLY A 537 -67.31 -53.14 -37.83
CA GLY A 537 -68.30 -52.32 -38.52
C GLY A 537 -69.06 -53.09 -39.60
N GLU A 538 -70.16 -52.49 -40.09
CA GLU A 538 -70.93 -52.97 -41.25
C GLU A 538 -71.44 -54.43 -41.14
N LEU A 539 -71.89 -54.82 -39.96
CA LEU A 539 -72.43 -56.17 -39.74
C LEU A 539 -73.82 -56.33 -40.36
N ALA A 540 -74.05 -57.47 -41.03
CA ALA A 540 -75.37 -57.83 -41.58
C ALA A 540 -76.22 -58.60 -40.59
N SER A 541 -75.60 -59.33 -39.65
CA SER A 541 -76.27 -60.04 -38.57
C SER A 541 -75.39 -60.23 -37.34
N ALA A 542 -76.02 -60.48 -36.17
CA ALA A 542 -75.34 -60.87 -34.94
C ALA A 542 -74.44 -62.12 -35.10
N ASN A 543 -74.82 -63.00 -36.02
CA ASN A 543 -74.07 -64.23 -36.31
C ASN A 543 -72.71 -63.94 -36.97
N ASP A 544 -72.57 -62.83 -37.69
CA ASP A 544 -71.32 -62.46 -38.36
C ASP A 544 -70.23 -62.09 -37.35
N ALA A 545 -70.60 -61.34 -36.31
CA ALA A 545 -69.71 -61.01 -35.20
C ALA A 545 -69.28 -62.28 -34.43
N LEU A 546 -70.24 -63.19 -34.18
CA LEU A 546 -69.96 -64.45 -33.52
C LEU A 546 -68.99 -65.32 -34.33
N GLN A 547 -69.20 -65.47 -35.64
CA GLN A 547 -68.29 -66.21 -36.52
C GLN A 547 -66.90 -65.56 -36.59
N ALA A 548 -66.82 -64.23 -36.67
CA ALA A 548 -65.55 -63.51 -36.66
C ALA A 548 -64.76 -63.77 -35.37
N MET A 549 -65.45 -63.73 -34.22
CA MET A 549 -64.81 -63.97 -32.93
C MET A 549 -64.45 -65.43 -32.71
N GLN A 550 -65.21 -66.38 -33.26
CA GLN A 550 -64.83 -67.80 -33.25
C GLN A 550 -63.55 -68.05 -34.06
N ARG A 551 -63.37 -67.39 -35.21
CA ARG A 551 -62.12 -67.43 -35.98
C ARG A 551 -60.95 -66.80 -35.21
N CYS A 552 -61.19 -65.65 -34.58
CA CYS A 552 -60.18 -65.00 -33.75
C CYS A 552 -59.76 -65.89 -32.58
N LEU A 553 -60.71 -66.48 -31.85
CA LEU A 553 -60.47 -67.41 -30.75
C LEU A 553 -59.66 -68.63 -31.22
N ALA A 554 -60.05 -69.26 -32.33
CA ALA A 554 -59.31 -70.39 -32.88
C ALA A 554 -57.87 -70.03 -33.28
N SER A 555 -57.65 -68.81 -33.81
CA SER A 555 -56.32 -68.29 -34.15
C SER A 555 -55.49 -68.02 -32.90
N ILE A 556 -56.06 -67.37 -31.88
CA ILE A 556 -55.39 -67.10 -30.59
C ILE A 556 -54.95 -68.40 -29.93
N CYS A 557 -55.82 -69.42 -29.92
CA CYS A 557 -55.56 -70.72 -29.30
C CYS A 557 -54.50 -71.58 -30.01
N GLN A 558 -53.97 -71.19 -31.17
CA GLN A 558 -52.89 -71.94 -31.81
C GLN A 558 -51.60 -71.86 -30.96
N PRO A 559 -50.78 -72.92 -30.86
CA PRO A 559 -49.51 -72.87 -30.14
C PRO A 559 -48.61 -71.72 -30.63
N ILE A 560 -47.97 -71.02 -29.69
CA ILE A 560 -47.06 -69.90 -29.93
C ILE A 560 -45.64 -70.39 -29.63
N ARG A 561 -44.77 -70.38 -30.65
CA ARG A 561 -43.34 -70.62 -30.45
C ARG A 561 -42.67 -69.30 -30.10
N LEU A 562 -42.05 -69.26 -28.92
CA LEU A 562 -41.33 -68.10 -28.41
C LEU A 562 -39.88 -68.10 -28.89
N GLU A 563 -39.22 -66.94 -28.87
CA GLU A 563 -37.82 -66.78 -29.25
C GLU A 563 -36.88 -67.60 -28.35
N ASN A 564 -37.27 -67.86 -27.10
CA ASN A 564 -36.53 -68.69 -26.14
C ASN A 564 -36.63 -70.22 -26.42
N GLY A 565 -37.41 -70.62 -27.44
CA GLY A 565 -37.61 -72.01 -27.85
C GLY A 565 -38.78 -72.74 -27.17
N ALA A 566 -39.44 -72.14 -26.18
CA ALA A 566 -40.63 -72.70 -25.55
C ALA A 566 -41.85 -72.61 -26.48
N THR A 567 -42.79 -73.54 -26.34
CA THR A 567 -44.10 -73.48 -27.01
C THR A 567 -45.18 -73.30 -25.96
N VAL A 568 -45.83 -72.14 -25.98
CA VAL A 568 -46.90 -71.77 -25.03
C VAL A 568 -48.24 -71.71 -25.76
N GLN A 569 -49.33 -71.78 -25.01
CA GLN A 569 -50.69 -71.67 -25.55
C GLN A 569 -51.53 -70.80 -24.61
N VAL A 570 -52.24 -69.83 -25.18
CA VAL A 570 -53.20 -68.99 -24.47
C VAL A 570 -54.61 -69.26 -24.98
N GLY A 571 -55.59 -69.18 -24.08
CA GLY A 571 -56.99 -69.07 -24.47
C GLY A 571 -57.41 -67.61 -24.59
N ALA A 572 -58.65 -67.37 -24.97
CA ALA A 572 -59.28 -66.07 -24.79
C ALA A 572 -60.74 -66.24 -24.35
N SER A 573 -61.15 -65.35 -23.45
CA SER A 573 -62.56 -65.15 -23.12
C SER A 573 -63.02 -63.91 -23.87
N ILE A 574 -64.07 -64.06 -24.68
CA ILE A 574 -64.53 -63.01 -25.61
C ILE A 574 -65.99 -62.68 -25.32
N GLY A 575 -66.27 -61.40 -25.13
CA GLY A 575 -67.62 -60.84 -25.01
C GLY A 575 -67.97 -59.99 -26.21
N ILE A 576 -69.14 -60.21 -26.80
CA ILE A 576 -69.64 -59.45 -27.95
C ILE A 576 -70.83 -58.62 -27.49
N ALA A 577 -70.80 -57.31 -27.72
CA ALA A 577 -71.97 -56.46 -27.63
C ALA A 577 -72.25 -55.77 -28.96
N LEU A 578 -73.50 -55.87 -29.41
CA LEU A 578 -74.02 -55.19 -30.60
C LEU A 578 -74.60 -53.84 -30.20
N ASN A 579 -74.41 -52.83 -31.04
CA ASN A 579 -74.95 -51.50 -30.80
C ASN A 579 -76.49 -51.52 -30.81
N SER A 580 -77.10 -50.81 -29.85
CA SER A 580 -78.54 -50.53 -29.84
C SER A 580 -78.83 -49.08 -30.30
N ALA A 581 -80.09 -48.78 -30.65
CA ALA A 581 -80.48 -47.53 -31.31
C ALA A 581 -80.25 -46.24 -30.49
N ARG A 582 -79.86 -46.32 -29.22
CA ARG A 582 -79.64 -45.17 -28.31
C ARG A 582 -78.47 -45.34 -27.34
N GLU A 583 -77.46 -46.13 -27.71
CA GLU A 583 -76.34 -46.45 -26.84
C GLU A 583 -75.18 -45.46 -27.00
N ASN A 584 -74.46 -45.17 -25.91
CA ASN A 584 -73.21 -44.43 -25.96
C ASN A 584 -71.99 -45.38 -25.98
N THR A 585 -70.82 -44.86 -26.39
CA THR A 585 -69.59 -45.66 -26.50
C THR A 585 -69.21 -46.41 -25.22
N THR A 586 -69.46 -45.81 -24.05
CA THR A 586 -69.14 -46.40 -22.74
C THR A 586 -70.06 -47.58 -22.41
N GLN A 587 -71.36 -47.44 -22.65
CA GLN A 587 -72.37 -48.49 -22.42
C GLN A 587 -72.09 -49.72 -23.30
N LEU A 588 -71.73 -49.50 -24.57
CA LEU A 588 -71.43 -50.58 -25.51
C LEU A 588 -70.16 -51.34 -25.13
N LEU A 589 -69.10 -50.63 -24.70
CA LEU A 589 -67.88 -51.24 -24.18
C LEU A 589 -68.16 -52.02 -22.89
N GLN A 590 -68.98 -51.46 -21.98
CA GLN A 590 -69.31 -52.11 -20.70
C GLN A 590 -70.09 -53.42 -20.91
N ARG A 591 -71.07 -53.44 -21.81
CA ARG A 591 -71.81 -54.69 -22.13
C ARG A 591 -70.90 -55.76 -22.73
N ALA A 592 -69.94 -55.36 -23.57
CA ALA A 592 -68.97 -56.30 -24.14
C ALA A 592 -68.04 -56.86 -23.04
N ASP A 593 -67.60 -56.04 -22.09
CA ASP A 593 -66.81 -56.46 -20.94
C ASP A 593 -67.60 -57.39 -19.99
N GLU A 594 -68.85 -57.06 -19.68
CA GLU A 594 -69.74 -57.91 -18.87
C GLU A 594 -69.98 -59.28 -19.52
N ALA A 595 -70.17 -59.34 -20.85
CA ALA A 595 -70.27 -60.59 -21.60
C ALA A 595 -68.96 -61.38 -21.59
N MET A 596 -67.81 -60.71 -21.69
CA MET A 596 -66.49 -61.34 -21.59
C MET A 596 -66.28 -61.93 -20.18
N TYR A 597 -66.71 -61.23 -19.14
CA TYR A 597 -66.66 -61.73 -17.77
C TYR A 597 -67.60 -62.93 -17.55
N ALA A 598 -68.78 -62.95 -18.19
CA ALA A 598 -69.64 -64.11 -18.23
C ALA A 598 -68.97 -65.31 -18.91
N ALA A 599 -68.23 -65.09 -20.00
CA ALA A 599 -67.42 -66.11 -20.66
C ALA A 599 -66.36 -66.70 -19.72
N LYS A 600 -65.66 -65.85 -18.95
CA LYS A 600 -64.69 -66.29 -17.93
C LYS A 600 -65.34 -67.18 -16.86
N ARG A 601 -66.49 -66.77 -16.32
CA ARG A 601 -67.22 -67.51 -15.26
C ARG A 601 -67.77 -68.85 -15.72
N ALA A 602 -68.15 -68.96 -17.00
CA ALA A 602 -68.73 -70.17 -17.57
C ALA A 602 -67.69 -71.26 -17.89
N GLY A 603 -66.40 -71.00 -17.66
CA GLY A 603 -65.31 -71.97 -17.85
C GLY A 603 -64.23 -71.54 -18.85
N LYS A 604 -64.16 -70.24 -19.21
CA LYS A 604 -63.13 -69.64 -20.08
C LYS A 604 -63.13 -70.19 -21.52
N GLY A 605 -62.26 -69.67 -22.38
CA GLY A 605 -61.99 -70.19 -23.73
C GLY A 605 -63.20 -70.21 -24.67
N ARG A 606 -64.07 -69.19 -24.59
CA ARG A 606 -65.33 -69.14 -25.34
C ARG A 606 -65.75 -67.73 -25.69
N VAL A 607 -66.70 -67.65 -26.61
CA VAL A 607 -67.35 -66.41 -27.02
C VAL A 607 -68.75 -66.37 -26.41
N VAL A 608 -69.11 -65.25 -25.78
CA VAL A 608 -70.45 -64.98 -25.24
C VAL A 608 -70.98 -63.69 -25.85
N VAL A 609 -72.24 -63.70 -26.27
CA VAL A 609 -72.94 -62.50 -26.77
C VAL A 609 -73.73 -61.91 -25.60
N ALA A 610 -73.63 -60.59 -25.40
CA ALA A 610 -74.40 -59.87 -24.39
C ALA A 610 -75.90 -60.01 -24.66
N GLU A 611 -76.69 -60.21 -23.61
CA GLU A 611 -78.15 -60.10 -23.70
C GLU A 611 -78.52 -58.62 -23.97
N GLU A 612 -79.66 -58.40 -24.64
CA GLU A 612 -80.12 -57.06 -25.03
C GLU A 612 -80.51 -56.18 -23.84
#